data_AF-A0A9E2FE59-F1
#
_entry.id   AF-A0A9E2FE59-F1
#
_cell.length_a   1.000
_cell.length_b   1.000
_cell.length_c   1.000
_cell.angle_alpha   90.00
_cell.angle_beta   90.00
_cell.angle_gamma   90.00
#
_symmetry.space_group_name_H-M   'P 1'
#
loop_
_entity.id
_entity.type
_entity.pdbx_description
1 polymer ?
#
loop_
_entity_poly.entity_id
_entity_poly.type
_entity_poly.pdbx_seq_one_letter_code
_entity_poly.pdbx_strand_id
1 'polypeptide(L)'
;MHIIKQSLAVAALSAGVALPAQAYTELSLAFKQPTGTVSATDTIDVWVTLSVSGDEAFTFDTSADDPLFGLTPSLLPETGYNNSLGIYDVPFDSYTEMTYFISRNCSGTFTAGCGGGAYSVDAATAENSWFTIEEPFVLNPGEQRDFLLYTLSPVGGSAAPGAYELYTVGLGLTIHGFDVDGNELEYDIGAYTCSSGSEPCSFARTVTAVPEPESWVMMLGGLFVAAGMAHRRSRIGQRG
;
A
#
# COMPACT_ATOMS: atom_id res chain seq x y z
N MET A 1 -55.45 -64.87 14.05
CA MET A 1 -54.00 -65.06 13.84
C MET A 1 -53.50 -63.86 13.05
N HIS A 2 -53.01 -62.82 13.74
CA HIS A 2 -52.57 -61.56 13.14
C HIS A 2 -51.05 -61.61 12.93
N ILE A 3 -50.62 -61.49 11.68
CA ILE A 3 -49.21 -61.51 11.27
C ILE A 3 -48.69 -60.07 11.32
N ILE A 4 -47.82 -59.81 12.30
CA ILE A 4 -47.11 -58.54 12.46
C ILE A 4 -45.94 -58.53 11.47
N LYS A 5 -45.96 -57.62 10.49
CA LYS A 5 -44.84 -57.39 9.56
C LYS A 5 -43.86 -56.41 10.22
N GLN A 6 -42.68 -56.90 10.57
CA GLN A 6 -41.56 -56.08 11.05
C GLN A 6 -40.87 -55.41 9.85
N SER A 7 -40.87 -54.08 9.84
CA SER A 7 -40.12 -53.27 8.88
C SER A 7 -38.67 -53.15 9.34
N LEU A 8 -37.73 -53.70 8.56
CA LEU A 8 -36.30 -53.48 8.72
C LEU A 8 -35.95 -52.04 8.29
N ALA A 9 -35.41 -51.25 9.21
CA ALA A 9 -34.80 -49.96 8.89
C ALA A 9 -33.33 -50.21 8.51
N VAL A 10 -32.98 -49.93 7.25
CA VAL A 10 -31.60 -49.94 6.76
C VAL A 10 -30.97 -48.58 7.08
N ALA A 11 -30.03 -48.54 8.02
CA ALA A 11 -29.21 -47.36 8.28
C ALA A 11 -28.09 -47.28 7.24
N ALA A 12 -28.21 -46.35 6.29
CA ALA A 12 -27.17 -46.07 5.31
C ALA A 12 -26.04 -45.27 5.98
N LEU A 13 -24.86 -45.89 6.10
CA LEU A 13 -23.63 -45.26 6.55
C LEU A 13 -23.05 -44.42 5.39
N SER A 14 -23.33 -43.12 5.36
CA SER A 14 -22.67 -42.19 4.43
C SER A 14 -21.25 -41.91 4.92
N ALA A 15 -20.27 -42.63 4.37
CA ALA A 15 -18.85 -42.28 4.49
C ALA A 15 -18.61 -40.99 3.70
N GLY A 16 -18.50 -39.86 4.41
CA GLY A 16 -18.08 -38.59 3.81
C GLY A 16 -16.61 -38.70 3.39
N VAL A 17 -16.35 -38.58 2.09
CA VAL A 17 -14.98 -38.42 1.57
C VAL A 17 -14.54 -37.02 2.00
N ALA A 18 -13.63 -36.95 2.99
CA ALA A 18 -12.93 -35.71 3.28
C ALA A 18 -11.98 -35.44 2.11
N LEU A 19 -12.32 -34.45 1.29
CA LEU A 19 -11.34 -33.92 0.33
C LEU A 19 -10.19 -33.30 1.13
N PRO A 20 -8.93 -33.51 0.73
CA PRO A 20 -7.82 -32.80 1.35
C PRO A 20 -8.07 -31.29 1.19
N ALA A 21 -8.09 -30.56 2.31
CA ALA A 21 -8.03 -29.11 2.27
C ALA A 21 -6.66 -28.76 1.67
N GLN A 22 -6.64 -28.07 0.53
CA GLN A 22 -5.39 -27.56 -0.02
C GLN A 22 -4.97 -26.36 0.83
N ALA A 23 -3.76 -26.41 1.34
CA ALA A 23 -3.18 -25.27 2.02
C ALA A 23 -3.00 -24.12 1.03
N TYR A 24 -3.30 -22.91 1.47
CA TYR A 24 -3.21 -21.70 0.67
C TYR A 24 -2.69 -20.56 1.54
N THR A 25 -2.08 -19.58 0.88
CA THR A 25 -1.63 -18.32 1.47
C THR A 25 -2.16 -17.18 0.61
N GLU A 26 -2.77 -16.19 1.24
CA GLU A 26 -3.29 -14.99 0.57
C GLU A 26 -2.69 -13.75 1.23
N LEU A 27 -2.16 -12.85 0.39
CA LEU A 27 -1.58 -11.58 0.81
C LEU A 27 -2.58 -10.45 0.57
N SER A 28 -2.76 -9.60 1.57
CA SER A 28 -3.59 -8.40 1.45
C SER A 28 -2.85 -7.16 1.94
N LEU A 29 -3.14 -6.02 1.30
CA LEU A 29 -2.50 -4.74 1.59
C LEU A 29 -3.55 -3.67 1.84
N ALA A 30 -3.38 -2.92 2.94
CA ALA A 30 -4.27 -1.82 3.30
C ALA A 30 -3.48 -0.60 3.76
N PHE A 31 -3.99 0.61 3.52
CA PHE A 31 -3.40 1.81 4.12
C PHE A 31 -3.65 1.83 5.63
N LYS A 32 -2.60 2.06 6.43
CA LYS A 32 -2.71 2.11 7.90
C LYS A 32 -3.52 3.31 8.39
N GLN A 33 -3.37 4.44 7.70
CA GLN A 33 -4.13 5.67 7.94
C GLN A 33 -4.60 6.23 6.60
N PRO A 34 -5.73 5.72 6.07
CA PRO A 34 -6.17 6.07 4.72
C PRO A 34 -6.53 7.55 4.62
N THR A 35 -7.08 8.18 5.66
CA THR A 35 -7.48 9.59 5.62
C THR A 35 -6.79 10.42 6.72
N GLY A 36 -6.68 11.74 6.49
CA GLY A 36 -6.12 12.66 7.48
C GLY A 36 -6.06 14.11 7.00
N THR A 37 -5.68 14.99 7.91
CA THR A 37 -5.45 16.42 7.65
C THR A 37 -4.00 16.77 7.94
N VAL A 38 -3.38 17.56 7.07
CA VAL A 38 -1.98 17.98 7.19
C VAL A 38 -1.82 19.48 6.91
N SER A 39 -0.72 20.08 7.36
CA SER A 39 -0.29 21.41 6.96
C SER A 39 0.23 21.41 5.52
N ALA A 40 0.21 22.55 4.85
CA ALA A 40 0.75 22.72 3.50
C ALA A 40 2.24 22.36 3.38
N THR A 41 2.99 22.45 4.48
CA THR A 41 4.43 22.20 4.52
C THR A 41 4.79 20.79 5.01
N ASP A 42 3.79 20.00 5.40
CA ASP A 42 4.05 18.69 5.99
C ASP A 42 4.50 17.69 4.92
N THR A 43 5.50 16.90 5.28
CA THR A 43 5.80 15.65 4.60
C THR A 43 4.79 14.60 5.02
N ILE A 44 4.32 13.79 4.08
CA ILE A 44 3.30 12.77 4.31
C ILE A 44 3.90 11.39 4.08
N ASP A 45 3.90 10.58 5.12
CA ASP A 45 4.30 9.18 5.05
C ASP A 45 3.13 8.27 4.65
N VAL A 46 3.35 7.46 3.63
CA VAL A 46 2.37 6.49 3.11
C VAL A 46 2.66 5.12 3.70
N TRP A 47 2.07 4.86 4.87
CA TRP A 47 2.15 3.57 5.54
C TRP A 47 1.06 2.61 5.06
N VAL A 48 1.45 1.36 4.81
CA VAL A 48 0.58 0.23 4.51
C VAL A 48 0.79 -0.89 5.53
N THR A 49 -0.20 -1.75 5.64
CA THR A 49 -0.18 -2.96 6.47
C THR A 49 -0.35 -4.16 5.54
N LEU A 50 0.69 -5.01 5.46
CA LEU A 50 0.61 -6.32 4.82
C LEU A 50 0.05 -7.31 5.80
N SER A 51 -0.95 -8.08 5.39
CA SER A 51 -1.54 -9.16 6.19
C SER A 51 -1.53 -10.47 5.42
N VAL A 52 -1.29 -11.58 6.12
CA VAL A 52 -1.39 -12.94 5.57
C VAL A 52 -2.64 -13.62 6.10
N SER A 53 -3.43 -14.20 5.19
CA SER A 53 -4.50 -15.14 5.52
C SER A 53 -4.24 -16.50 4.86
N GLY A 54 -4.95 -17.52 5.32
CA GLY A 54 -4.79 -18.90 4.85
C GLY A 54 -4.30 -19.83 5.94
N ASP A 55 -3.71 -20.95 5.53
CA ASP A 55 -3.27 -22.03 6.43
C ASP A 55 -1.74 -22.16 6.50
N GLU A 56 -1.02 -21.47 5.61
CA GLU A 56 0.44 -21.48 5.50
C GLU A 56 1.03 -20.08 5.73
N ALA A 57 2.19 -20.02 6.37
CA ALA A 57 2.95 -18.79 6.52
C ALA A 57 3.48 -18.32 5.16
N PHE A 58 3.56 -16.99 4.99
CA PHE A 58 4.34 -16.41 3.92
C PHE A 58 5.79 -16.31 4.38
N THR A 59 6.66 -17.08 3.73
CA THR A 59 8.08 -17.14 4.03
C THR A 59 8.91 -16.68 2.83
N PHE A 60 9.99 -15.95 3.08
CA PHE A 60 10.93 -15.53 2.06
C PHE A 60 12.35 -15.46 2.62
N ASP A 61 13.29 -16.11 1.96
CA ASP A 61 14.70 -16.21 2.38
C ASP A 61 15.60 -16.44 1.16
N THR A 62 16.25 -15.39 0.66
CA THR A 62 17.18 -15.52 -0.48
C THR A 62 18.45 -16.26 -0.12
N SER A 63 18.74 -16.44 1.17
CA SER A 63 19.92 -17.17 1.65
C SER A 63 19.69 -18.67 1.75
N ALA A 64 18.45 -19.14 1.59
CA ALA A 64 18.13 -20.56 1.61
C ALA A 64 18.77 -21.27 0.41
N ASP A 65 19.41 -22.43 0.64
CA ASP A 65 19.96 -23.33 -0.39
C ASP A 65 18.85 -24.07 -1.20
N ASP A 66 17.63 -23.53 -1.20
CA ASP A 66 16.45 -24.08 -1.88
C ASP A 66 16.16 -23.28 -3.16
N PRO A 67 15.92 -23.90 -4.33
CA PRO A 67 15.52 -23.19 -5.56
C PRO A 67 14.29 -22.29 -5.41
N LEU A 68 13.55 -22.42 -4.31
CA LEU A 68 12.35 -21.65 -4.02
C LEU A 68 12.62 -20.42 -3.12
N PHE A 69 13.87 -20.18 -2.72
CA PHE A 69 14.26 -19.03 -1.86
C PHE A 69 13.36 -18.90 -0.62
N GLY A 70 13.04 -20.04 -0.02
CA GLY A 70 12.16 -20.12 1.15
C GLY A 70 10.68 -19.79 0.88
N LEU A 71 10.24 -19.56 -0.36
CA LEU A 71 8.82 -19.42 -0.68
C LEU A 71 8.06 -20.72 -0.44
N THR A 72 6.85 -20.56 0.09
CA THR A 72 5.88 -21.64 0.19
C THR A 72 5.54 -22.18 -1.22
N PRO A 73 5.63 -23.49 -1.47
CA PRO A 73 5.39 -24.05 -2.82
C PRO A 73 4.01 -23.73 -3.40
N SER A 74 3.00 -23.49 -2.56
CA SER A 74 1.65 -23.09 -2.96
C SER A 74 1.58 -21.69 -3.61
N LEU A 75 2.61 -20.86 -3.41
CA LEU A 75 2.72 -19.53 -4.00
C LEU A 75 3.49 -19.54 -5.32
N LEU A 76 4.17 -20.63 -5.68
CA LEU A 76 4.96 -20.66 -6.90
C LEU A 76 4.05 -20.67 -8.13
N PRO A 77 4.27 -19.74 -9.07
CA PRO A 77 3.46 -19.67 -10.28
C PRO A 77 3.87 -20.77 -11.25
N GLU A 78 2.91 -21.54 -11.76
CA GLU A 78 3.20 -22.54 -12.80
C GLU A 78 3.57 -21.89 -14.15
N THR A 79 3.18 -20.64 -14.36
CA THR A 79 3.35 -19.90 -15.61
C THR A 79 3.74 -18.45 -15.37
N GLY A 80 4.48 -17.85 -16.29
CA GLY A 80 4.93 -16.45 -16.24
C GLY A 80 4.68 -15.67 -17.53
N TYR A 81 5.13 -14.42 -17.52
CA TYR A 81 5.16 -13.54 -18.67
C TYR A 81 6.53 -13.61 -19.36
N ASN A 82 6.53 -13.88 -20.66
CA ASN A 82 7.75 -13.88 -21.47
C ASN A 82 7.96 -12.47 -22.06
N ASN A 83 8.90 -11.71 -21.47
CA ASN A 83 9.22 -10.35 -21.89
C ASN A 83 9.72 -10.25 -23.34
N SER A 84 10.44 -11.26 -23.82
CA SER A 84 11.04 -11.27 -25.16
C SER A 84 9.99 -11.44 -26.26
N LEU A 85 8.95 -12.22 -25.98
CA LEU A 85 7.89 -12.57 -26.93
C LEU A 85 6.59 -11.80 -26.71
N GLY A 86 6.43 -11.14 -25.54
CA GLY A 86 5.22 -10.41 -25.17
C GLY A 86 4.00 -11.31 -24.98
N ILE A 87 4.21 -12.52 -24.46
CA ILE A 87 3.16 -13.54 -24.26
C ILE A 87 3.01 -13.88 -22.77
N TYR A 88 1.77 -14.11 -22.36
CA TYR A 88 1.40 -14.51 -21.00
C TYR A 88 1.20 -16.03 -20.90
N ASP A 89 1.12 -16.53 -19.67
CA ASP A 89 0.80 -17.92 -19.33
C ASP A 89 1.80 -18.95 -19.91
N VAL A 90 3.07 -18.58 -20.01
CA VAL A 90 4.15 -19.49 -20.46
C VAL A 90 4.64 -20.33 -19.27
N PRO A 91 4.66 -21.67 -19.34
CA PRO A 91 5.11 -22.50 -18.23
C PRO A 91 6.58 -22.25 -17.85
N PHE A 92 6.84 -22.16 -16.54
CA PHE A 92 8.21 -22.19 -16.02
C PHE A 92 8.80 -23.59 -16.14
N ASP A 93 10.04 -23.68 -16.62
CA ASP A 93 10.89 -24.87 -16.54
C ASP A 93 11.82 -24.81 -15.31
N SER A 94 12.32 -23.61 -14.98
CA SER A 94 13.15 -23.37 -13.80
C SER A 94 12.97 -21.96 -13.24
N TYR A 95 13.25 -21.80 -11.95
CA TYR A 95 13.30 -20.51 -11.24
C TYR A 95 14.75 -20.15 -10.95
N THR A 96 15.11 -18.87 -11.04
CA THR A 96 16.50 -18.42 -10.96
C THR A 96 16.75 -17.30 -9.99
N GLU A 97 15.77 -16.42 -9.78
CA GLU A 97 15.93 -15.25 -8.91
C GLU A 97 14.56 -14.81 -8.40
N MET A 98 14.56 -14.19 -7.22
CA MET A 98 13.46 -13.37 -6.76
C MET A 98 13.94 -12.00 -6.35
N THR A 99 13.21 -10.98 -6.78
CA THR A 99 13.46 -9.60 -6.40
C THR A 99 12.22 -8.97 -5.79
N TYR A 100 12.45 -7.97 -4.95
CA TYR A 100 11.38 -7.19 -4.35
C TYR A 100 10.90 -6.11 -5.31
N PHE A 101 9.61 -5.82 -5.30
CA PHE A 101 9.10 -4.62 -5.94
C PHE A 101 8.18 -3.83 -5.01
N ILE A 102 8.17 -2.53 -5.26
CA ILE A 102 7.17 -1.59 -4.76
C ILE A 102 6.59 -0.91 -6.00
N SER A 103 5.27 -0.81 -6.06
CA SER A 103 4.57 -0.23 -7.21
C SER A 103 3.59 0.86 -6.78
N ARG A 104 3.38 1.83 -7.67
CA ARG A 104 2.40 2.90 -7.51
C ARG A 104 1.67 3.02 -8.83
N ASN A 105 0.34 3.08 -8.78
CA ASN A 105 -0.37 3.56 -9.95
C ASN A 105 -0.14 5.08 -10.11
N CYS A 106 -0.16 5.54 -11.35
CA CYS A 106 0.04 6.96 -11.65
C CYS A 106 -1.27 7.74 -11.69
N SER A 107 -2.28 7.23 -10.98
CA SER A 107 -3.57 7.88 -10.80
C SER A 107 -3.65 8.49 -9.41
N GLY A 108 -4.16 9.71 -9.32
CA GLY A 108 -4.21 10.45 -8.07
C GLY A 108 -3.96 11.93 -8.32
N THR A 109 -3.91 12.69 -7.24
CA THR A 109 -3.75 14.15 -7.29
C THR A 109 -2.55 14.65 -6.51
N PHE A 110 -1.87 13.79 -5.73
CA PHE A 110 -0.57 14.11 -5.16
C PHE A 110 0.48 14.44 -6.24
N THR A 111 0.44 13.69 -7.35
CA THR A 111 1.35 13.83 -8.49
C THR A 111 0.58 14.06 -9.80
N ALA A 112 1.27 14.56 -10.83
CA ALA A 112 0.72 14.70 -12.17
C ALA A 112 1.11 13.50 -13.04
N GLY A 113 0.46 12.35 -12.84
CA GLY A 113 0.89 11.08 -13.42
C GLY A 113 1.98 10.43 -12.56
N CYS A 114 3.04 9.90 -13.17
CA CYS A 114 4.13 9.27 -12.40
C CYS A 114 5.16 10.27 -11.84
N GLY A 115 5.08 11.54 -12.23
CA GLY A 115 6.05 12.57 -11.83
C GLY A 115 5.46 13.98 -11.78
N GLY A 116 6.17 14.90 -11.12
CA GLY A 116 5.69 16.26 -10.88
C GLY A 116 4.39 16.31 -10.05
N GLY A 117 3.75 17.48 -10.00
CA GLY A 117 2.53 17.72 -9.24
C GLY A 117 2.76 18.55 -7.98
N ALA A 118 1.84 18.44 -7.01
CA ALA A 118 1.93 19.18 -5.75
C ALA A 118 2.97 18.56 -4.79
N TYR A 119 3.23 17.26 -4.94
CA TYR A 119 4.18 16.52 -4.13
C TYR A 119 5.20 15.80 -5.01
N SER A 120 6.45 15.74 -4.56
CA SER A 120 7.44 14.79 -5.05
C SER A 120 7.29 13.49 -4.28
N VAL A 121 7.43 12.36 -4.98
CA VAL A 121 7.43 11.04 -4.36
C VAL A 121 8.87 10.61 -4.18
N ASP A 122 9.27 10.44 -2.94
CA ASP A 122 10.47 9.69 -2.60
C ASP A 122 10.04 8.26 -2.32
N ALA A 123 10.32 7.37 -3.27
CA ALA A 123 10.26 5.94 -3.00
C ALA A 123 11.47 5.62 -2.15
N ALA A 124 11.28 5.03 -0.98
CA ALA A 124 12.38 4.74 -0.10
C ALA A 124 13.43 3.90 -0.88
N THR A 125 14.57 4.49 -1.21
CA THR A 125 15.65 3.84 -1.99
C THR A 125 16.19 2.65 -1.21
N ALA A 126 16.63 1.55 -1.83
CA ALA A 126 17.11 0.34 -1.13
C ALA A 126 18.03 0.59 0.10
N GLU A 127 18.87 1.63 0.10
CA GLU A 127 19.75 1.97 1.23
C GLU A 127 19.05 2.67 2.42
N ASN A 128 17.87 3.27 2.21
CA ASN A 128 17.00 3.90 3.21
C ASN A 128 15.56 3.34 3.19
N SER A 129 15.33 2.26 2.44
CA SER A 129 14.05 1.56 2.38
C SER A 129 13.98 0.67 3.60
N TRP A 130 13.02 0.94 4.48
CA TRP A 130 12.60 0.02 5.54
C TRP A 130 11.86 -1.20 4.95
N PHE A 131 11.71 -1.27 3.61
CA PHE A 131 11.46 -2.51 2.85
C PHE A 131 12.75 -3.31 2.62
N THR A 132 13.78 -3.10 3.44
CA THR A 132 14.72 -4.17 3.74
C THR A 132 13.96 -5.16 4.59
N ILE A 133 13.27 -6.07 3.93
CA ILE A 133 12.75 -7.27 4.57
C ILE A 133 13.97 -7.94 5.24
N GLU A 134 14.01 -7.96 6.57
CA GLU A 134 15.04 -8.70 7.30
C GLU A 134 14.81 -10.19 6.99
N GLU A 135 15.76 -10.77 6.28
CA GLU A 135 15.72 -12.18 5.91
C GLU A 135 16.31 -13.05 7.03
N PRO A 136 15.70 -14.20 7.35
CA PRO A 136 14.48 -14.74 6.74
C PRO A 136 13.22 -13.98 7.17
N PHE A 137 12.36 -13.68 6.21
CA PHE A 137 11.05 -13.11 6.46
C PHE A 137 10.03 -14.20 6.68
N VAL A 138 9.29 -14.08 7.79
CA VAL A 138 8.17 -14.95 8.09
C VAL A 138 7.01 -14.10 8.55
N LEU A 139 5.84 -14.34 7.94
CA LEU A 139 4.57 -13.76 8.36
C LEU A 139 3.54 -14.89 8.44
N ASN A 140 3.19 -15.28 9.67
CA ASN A 140 2.27 -16.41 9.90
C ASN A 140 0.82 -16.04 9.56
N PRO A 141 -0.07 -17.02 9.33
CA PRO A 141 -1.49 -16.75 9.14
C PRO A 141 -2.08 -15.92 10.28
N GLY A 142 -2.75 -14.82 9.93
CA GLY A 142 -3.34 -13.86 10.86
C GLY A 142 -2.37 -12.79 11.39
N GLU A 143 -1.08 -12.89 11.09
CA GLU A 143 -0.11 -11.83 11.41
C GLU A 143 -0.17 -10.69 10.38
N GLN A 144 0.26 -9.51 10.84
CA GLN A 144 0.31 -8.30 10.05
C GLN A 144 1.63 -7.57 10.28
N ARG A 145 2.12 -6.86 9.25
CA ARG A 145 3.32 -6.03 9.34
C ARG A 145 3.13 -4.70 8.61
N ASP A 146 3.62 -3.64 9.24
CA ASP A 146 3.51 -2.29 8.71
C ASP A 146 4.77 -1.87 7.94
N PHE A 147 4.53 -1.09 6.89
CA PHE A 147 5.51 -0.77 5.87
C PHE A 147 5.29 0.67 5.33
N LEU A 148 6.32 1.52 5.24
CA LEU A 148 6.30 2.93 4.75
C LEU A 148 6.60 3.10 3.24
N LEU A 149 5.73 2.70 2.31
CA LEU A 149 6.11 2.63 0.89
C LEU A 149 6.68 3.92 0.27
N TYR A 150 6.15 5.08 0.66
CA TYR A 150 6.53 6.36 0.09
C TYR A 150 6.55 7.47 1.13
N THR A 151 7.41 8.45 0.90
CA THR A 151 7.36 9.74 1.54
C THR A 151 7.01 10.80 0.49
N LEU A 152 5.93 11.54 0.73
CA LEU A 152 5.45 12.60 -0.16
C LEU A 152 5.87 13.96 0.41
N SER A 153 6.70 14.69 -0.32
CA SER A 153 7.16 16.02 0.09
C SER A 153 6.57 17.11 -0.80
N PRO A 154 6.02 18.21 -0.24
CA PRO A 154 5.49 19.31 -1.04
C PRO A 154 6.54 19.91 -1.98
N VAL A 155 6.23 19.97 -3.27
CA VAL A 155 7.13 20.60 -4.26
C VAL A 155 7.19 22.11 -3.98
N GLY A 156 8.41 22.66 -3.90
CA GLY A 156 8.59 24.08 -3.56
C GLY A 156 8.34 24.40 -2.08
N GLY A 157 8.22 23.39 -1.22
CA GLY A 157 8.12 23.54 0.24
C GLY A 157 6.70 23.81 0.76
N SER A 158 5.69 23.90 -0.11
CA SER A 158 4.29 24.08 0.30
C SER A 158 3.33 23.57 -0.77
N ALA A 159 2.26 22.89 -0.36
CA ALA A 159 1.18 22.42 -1.23
C ALA A 159 -0.06 23.33 -1.11
N ALA A 160 -0.82 23.50 -2.20
CA ALA A 160 -2.06 24.26 -2.15
C ALA A 160 -3.10 23.58 -1.24
N PRO A 161 -3.94 24.33 -0.51
CA PRO A 161 -5.04 23.74 0.26
C PRO A 161 -5.99 22.96 -0.64
N GLY A 162 -6.44 21.79 -0.19
CA GLY A 162 -7.28 20.91 -0.98
C GLY A 162 -7.17 19.44 -0.56
N ALA A 163 -7.99 18.59 -1.19
CA ALA A 163 -7.92 17.15 -1.02
C ALA A 163 -6.96 16.54 -2.05
N TYR A 164 -6.08 15.67 -1.57
CA TYR A 164 -5.12 14.92 -2.38
C TYR A 164 -5.34 13.42 -2.19
N GLU A 165 -5.30 12.66 -3.27
CA GLU A 165 -5.64 11.24 -3.30
C GLU A 165 -4.59 10.39 -4.01
N LEU A 166 -4.41 9.17 -3.52
CA LEU A 166 -3.61 8.08 -4.06
C LEU A 166 -4.40 6.78 -3.93
N TYR A 167 -4.59 6.05 -5.03
CA TYR A 167 -5.49 4.89 -5.05
C TYR A 167 -4.74 3.58 -4.81
N THR A 168 -3.85 3.20 -5.75
CA THR A 168 -3.20 1.88 -5.72
C THR A 168 -1.72 2.03 -5.47
N VAL A 169 -1.27 1.40 -4.42
CA VAL A 169 0.13 1.06 -4.16
C VAL A 169 0.24 -0.43 -4.01
N GLY A 170 1.36 -1.01 -4.40
CA GLY A 170 1.63 -2.43 -4.28
C GLY A 170 2.99 -2.68 -3.68
N LEU A 171 3.12 -3.85 -3.06
CA LEU A 171 4.40 -4.44 -2.69
C LEU A 171 4.33 -5.94 -2.99
N GLY A 172 5.48 -6.52 -3.32
CA GLY A 172 5.54 -7.94 -3.65
C GLY A 172 6.92 -8.42 -4.04
N LEU A 173 6.91 -9.59 -4.65
CA LEU A 173 8.06 -10.29 -5.21
C LEU A 173 7.85 -10.47 -6.71
N THR A 174 8.89 -10.22 -7.49
CA THR A 174 8.99 -10.66 -8.88
C THR A 174 9.81 -11.94 -8.90
N ILE A 175 9.21 -13.02 -9.40
CA ILE A 175 9.86 -14.32 -9.61
C ILE A 175 10.41 -14.34 -11.03
N HIS A 176 11.69 -14.66 -11.16
CA HIS A 176 12.37 -14.81 -12.44
C HIS A 176 12.71 -16.28 -12.69
N GLY A 177 12.70 -16.67 -13.96
CA GLY A 177 13.02 -18.02 -14.36
C GLY A 177 13.13 -18.16 -15.87
N PHE A 178 13.13 -19.40 -16.33
CA PHE A 178 13.20 -19.74 -17.76
C PHE A 178 12.09 -20.70 -18.15
N ASP A 179 11.64 -20.60 -19.42
CA ASP A 179 10.86 -21.66 -20.07
C ASP A 179 11.76 -22.79 -20.62
N VAL A 180 11.14 -23.82 -21.18
CA VAL A 180 11.84 -25.00 -21.74
C VAL A 180 12.77 -24.66 -22.92
N ASP A 181 12.53 -23.54 -23.59
CA ASP A 181 13.33 -23.06 -24.71
C ASP A 181 14.45 -22.10 -24.25
N GLY A 182 14.54 -21.83 -22.94
CA GLY A 182 15.54 -20.95 -22.33
C GLY A 182 15.22 -19.46 -22.42
N ASN A 183 13.97 -19.08 -22.69
CA ASN A 183 13.55 -17.67 -22.65
C ASN A 183 13.24 -17.24 -21.22
N GLU A 184 13.61 -16.01 -20.88
CA GLU A 184 13.33 -15.42 -19.57
C GLU A 184 11.82 -15.21 -19.35
N LEU A 185 11.37 -15.63 -18.18
CA LEU A 185 10.02 -15.44 -17.68
C LEU A 185 10.05 -14.65 -16.37
N GLU A 186 9.05 -13.80 -16.18
CA GLU A 186 8.79 -13.14 -14.90
C GLU A 186 7.35 -13.35 -14.43
N TYR A 187 7.14 -13.33 -13.12
CA TYR A 187 5.79 -13.32 -12.54
C TYR A 187 5.78 -12.52 -11.23
N ASP A 188 4.84 -11.59 -11.11
CA ASP A 188 4.69 -10.77 -9.91
C ASP A 188 3.67 -11.40 -8.95
N ILE A 189 4.13 -11.74 -7.75
CA ILE A 189 3.27 -12.03 -6.61
C ILE A 189 3.27 -10.80 -5.73
N GLY A 190 2.13 -10.11 -5.63
CA GLY A 190 2.04 -8.92 -4.81
C GLY A 190 0.67 -8.70 -4.23
N ALA A 191 0.65 -7.90 -3.17
CA ALA A 191 -0.57 -7.36 -2.61
C ALA A 191 -0.67 -5.88 -2.99
N TYR A 192 -1.88 -5.46 -3.33
CA TYR A 192 -2.15 -4.12 -3.82
C TYR A 192 -3.27 -3.48 -3.02
N THR A 193 -3.13 -2.20 -2.69
CA THR A 193 -4.23 -1.43 -2.11
C THR A 193 -5.25 -1.10 -3.19
N CYS A 194 -6.52 -1.06 -2.81
CA CYS A 194 -7.59 -0.44 -3.59
C CYS A 194 -7.58 -0.81 -5.10
N SER A 195 -7.53 -2.11 -5.40
CA SER A 195 -7.50 -2.62 -6.78
C SER A 195 -8.71 -2.22 -7.64
N SER A 196 -9.81 -1.82 -7.00
CA SER A 196 -11.02 -1.29 -7.66
C SER A 196 -10.95 0.20 -8.03
N GLY A 197 -9.93 0.93 -7.55
CA GLY A 197 -9.79 2.37 -7.78
C GLY A 197 -10.92 3.22 -7.18
N SER A 198 -11.60 2.73 -6.14
CA SER A 198 -12.75 3.40 -5.55
C SER A 198 -12.39 4.23 -4.31
N GLU A 199 -13.12 5.31 -4.05
CA GLU A 199 -12.88 6.22 -2.92
C GLU A 199 -12.72 5.57 -1.52
N PRO A 200 -13.50 4.53 -1.10
CA PRO A 200 -13.45 4.06 0.28
C PRO A 200 -12.14 3.31 0.64
N CYS A 201 -11.34 2.93 -0.35
CA CYS A 201 -10.04 2.28 -0.13
C CYS A 201 -8.84 3.15 -0.49
N SER A 202 -9.06 4.39 -0.92
CA SER A 202 -8.01 5.32 -1.30
C SER A 202 -7.28 5.89 -0.08
N PHE A 203 -6.04 6.34 -0.31
CA PHE A 203 -5.30 7.19 0.60
C PHE A 203 -5.56 8.65 0.27
N ALA A 204 -6.18 9.38 1.20
CA ALA A 204 -6.54 10.78 1.05
C ALA A 204 -5.91 11.66 2.14
N ARG A 205 -5.47 12.86 1.78
CA ARG A 205 -5.09 13.91 2.75
C ARG A 205 -5.73 15.24 2.38
N THR A 206 -6.30 15.90 3.39
CA THR A 206 -6.78 17.26 3.26
C THR A 206 -5.69 18.21 3.73
N VAL A 207 -5.13 18.98 2.81
CA VAL A 207 -4.15 20.02 3.12
C VAL A 207 -4.90 21.28 3.56
N THR A 208 -4.54 21.80 4.73
CA THR A 208 -5.08 23.06 5.24
C THR A 208 -4.17 24.23 4.93
N ALA A 209 -4.77 25.43 4.80
CA ALA A 209 -4.00 26.65 4.60
C ALA A 209 -3.15 26.95 5.84
N VAL A 210 -1.89 27.31 5.61
CA VAL A 210 -1.05 27.90 6.67
C VAL A 210 -1.63 29.27 7.00
N PRO A 211 -2.04 29.54 8.24
CA PRO A 211 -2.42 30.88 8.63
C PRO A 211 -1.19 31.79 8.46
N GLU A 212 -1.23 32.68 7.47
CA GLU A 212 -0.12 33.60 7.23
C GLU A 212 0.11 34.46 8.49
N PRO A 213 1.25 34.31 9.20
CA PRO A 213 1.48 35.09 10.42
C PRO A 213 1.66 36.58 10.09
N GLU A 214 2.09 36.91 8.87
CA GLU A 214 2.32 38.29 8.45
C GLU A 214 1.04 39.09 8.28
N SER A 215 -0.08 38.48 7.87
CA SER A 215 -1.36 39.19 7.79
C SER A 215 -1.90 39.54 9.18
N TRP A 216 -1.61 38.72 10.20
CA TRP A 216 -1.90 39.10 11.60
C TRP A 216 -0.98 40.22 12.09
N VAL A 217 0.31 40.17 11.78
CA VAL A 217 1.27 41.23 12.16
C VAL A 217 0.93 42.55 11.47
N MET A 218 0.54 42.53 10.18
CA MET A 218 0.13 43.71 9.43
C MET A 218 -1.23 44.24 9.89
N MET A 219 -2.19 43.36 10.18
CA MET A 219 -3.48 43.77 10.74
C MET A 219 -3.32 44.37 12.14
N LEU A 220 -2.58 43.73 13.03
CA LEU A 220 -2.30 44.24 14.37
C LEU A 220 -1.47 45.53 14.31
N GLY A 221 -0.44 45.57 13.46
CA GLY A 221 0.37 46.76 13.19
C GLY A 221 -0.49 47.92 12.70
N GLY A 222 -1.41 47.67 11.76
CA GLY A 222 -2.37 48.66 11.27
C GLY A 222 -3.30 49.17 12.37
N LEU A 223 -3.78 48.29 13.24
CA LEU A 223 -4.63 48.66 14.38
C LEU A 223 -3.89 49.54 15.40
N PHE A 224 -2.63 49.22 15.71
CA PHE A 224 -1.81 50.04 16.61
C PHE A 224 -1.55 51.44 16.02
N VAL A 225 -1.28 51.53 14.72
CA VAL A 225 -1.11 52.83 14.03
C VAL A 225 -2.40 53.64 14.07
N ALA A 226 -3.55 53.02 13.77
CA ALA A 226 -4.85 53.68 13.79
C ALA A 226 -5.23 54.17 15.21
N ALA A 227 -5.02 53.34 16.24
CA ALA A 227 -5.24 53.71 17.63
C ALA A 227 -4.33 54.87 18.07
N GLY A 228 -3.04 54.84 17.67
CA GLY A 228 -2.10 55.93 17.92
C GLY A 228 -2.52 57.25 17.28
N MET A 229 -3.00 57.23 16.03
CA MET A 229 -3.49 58.43 15.35
C MET A 229 -4.78 58.99 15.98
N ALA A 230 -5.71 58.12 16.39
CA ALA A 230 -6.95 58.52 17.07
C ALA A 230 -6.66 59.21 18.40
N HIS A 231 -5.71 58.68 19.18
CA HIS A 231 -5.29 59.27 20.47
C HIS A 231 -4.58 60.62 20.30
N ARG A 232 -3.89 60.84 19.18
CA ARG A 232 -3.25 62.12 18.88
C ARG A 232 -4.27 63.21 18.52
N ARG A 233 -5.36 62.84 17.83
CA ARG A 233 -6.45 63.77 17.48
C ARG A 233 -7.29 64.22 18.68
N SER A 234 -7.57 63.32 19.63
CA SER A 234 -8.35 63.68 20.83
C SER A 234 -7.63 64.70 21.73
N ARG A 235 -6.30 64.69 21.78
CA ARG A 235 -5.51 65.67 22.54
C ARG A 235 -5.47 67.07 21.91
N ILE A 236 -5.68 67.19 20.61
CA ILE A 236 -5.69 68.49 19.91
C ILE A 236 -7.05 69.19 20.05
N GLY A 237 -8.14 68.44 20.24
CA GLY A 237 -9.50 68.99 20.40
C GLY A 237 -9.83 69.54 21.80
N GLN A 238 -9.01 69.33 22.83
CA GLN A 238 -9.27 69.78 24.20
C GLN A 238 -8.52 71.07 24.62
N ARG A 239 -7.95 71.81 23.67
CA ARG A 239 -7.28 73.11 23.93
C ARG A 239 -8.05 74.34 23.43
N GLY A 240 -9.35 74.20 23.17
CA GLY A 240 -10.28 75.30 22.86
C GLY A 240 -11.10 75.68 24.08
#